data_AF-A0A7Z9UW80-F1
#
_entry.id   AF-A0A7Z9UW80-F1
#
_cell.length_a   1.000
_cell.length_b   1.000
_cell.length_c   1.000
_cell.angle_alpha   90.00
_cell.angle_beta   90.00
_cell.angle_gamma   90.00
#
_symmetry.space_group_name_H-M   'P 1'
#
loop_
_entity.id
_entity.type
_entity.pdbx_description
1 polymer ?
#
loop_
_entity_poly.entity_id
_entity_poly.type
_entity_poly.pdbx_seq_one_letter_code
_entity_poly.pdbx_strand_id
1 'polypeptide(L)'
;MLSSAHNETESFIYSHLLEDHARHLTYGYDHLKYASVHHKGSTDIMATLLAIGEGHMASELEDGVVRSAMAIIFGKGIEGGRTYGMERYLFLMKEFLEDYLSLCKWLGIDREENLNPILKTYLEH
;
A
#
# COMPACT_ATOMS: atom_id res chain seq x y z
N MET A 1 11.12 -9.86 3.32
CA MET A 1 11.61 -10.54 2.09
C MET A 1 13.01 -11.11 2.29
N LEU A 2 14.02 -10.32 2.65
CA LEU A 2 15.38 -10.87 2.86
C LEU A 2 15.45 -11.91 4.00
N SER A 3 14.68 -11.70 5.07
CA SER A 3 14.52 -12.67 6.18
C SER A 3 13.75 -13.95 5.80
N SER A 4 13.22 -14.01 4.58
CA SER A 4 12.45 -15.15 4.04
C SER A 4 13.22 -15.91 2.96
N ALA A 5 14.41 -15.44 2.59
CA ALA A 5 15.28 -16.15 1.66
C ALA A 5 15.89 -17.37 2.34
N HIS A 6 15.86 -18.52 1.68
CA HIS A 6 16.41 -19.77 2.19
C HIS A 6 17.85 -20.02 1.72
N ASN A 7 18.33 -19.25 0.74
CA ASN A 7 19.68 -19.34 0.20
C ASN A 7 20.18 -17.99 -0.34
N GLU A 8 21.48 -17.92 -0.65
CA GLU A 8 22.12 -16.70 -1.16
C GLU A 8 21.53 -16.23 -2.49
N THR A 9 21.14 -17.15 -3.38
CA THR A 9 20.52 -16.83 -4.67
C THR A 9 19.17 -16.12 -4.49
N GLU A 10 18.31 -16.64 -3.60
CA GLU A 10 17.02 -16.01 -3.29
C GLU A 10 17.21 -14.64 -2.65
N SER A 11 18.16 -14.50 -1.72
CA SER A 11 18.47 -13.21 -1.10
C SER A 11 18.93 -12.19 -2.15
N PHE A 12 19.80 -12.61 -3.07
CA PHE A 12 20.26 -11.78 -4.18
C PHE A 12 19.11 -11.36 -5.10
N ILE A 13 18.24 -12.29 -5.50
CA ILE A 13 17.09 -11.98 -6.36
C ILE A 13 16.14 -11.01 -5.64
N TYR A 14 15.81 -11.28 -4.37
CA TYR A 14 14.87 -10.43 -3.61
C TYR A 14 15.41 -9.02 -3.40
N SER A 15 16.70 -8.84 -3.13
CA SER A 15 17.27 -7.49 -2.97
C SER A 15 17.16 -6.68 -4.27
N HIS A 16 17.50 -7.28 -5.41
CA HIS A 16 17.48 -6.58 -6.69
C HIS A 16 16.06 -6.29 -7.18
N LEU A 17 15.10 -7.17 -6.89
CA LEU A 17 13.68 -6.90 -7.17
C LEU A 17 13.15 -5.73 -6.35
N LEU A 18 13.54 -5.62 -5.08
CA LEU A 18 13.15 -4.48 -4.24
C LEU A 18 13.73 -3.17 -4.75
N GLU A 19 15.01 -3.16 -5.15
CA GLU A 19 15.65 -1.99 -5.74
C GLU A 19 14.96 -1.56 -7.04
N ASP A 20 14.61 -2.53 -7.89
CA ASP A 20 13.91 -2.26 -9.14
C ASP A 20 12.51 -1.70 -8.91
N HIS A 21 11.77 -2.27 -7.96
CA HIS A 21 10.45 -1.78 -7.62
C HIS A 21 10.50 -0.37 -7.03
N ALA A 22 11.50 -0.05 -6.20
CA ALA A 22 11.73 1.28 -5.67
C ALA A 22 12.04 2.31 -6.77
N ARG A 23 12.81 1.93 -7.80
CA ARG A 23 13.06 2.78 -8.97
C ARG A 23 11.78 3.06 -9.74
N HIS A 24 10.95 2.04 -9.99
CA HIS A 24 9.68 2.20 -10.69
C HIS A 24 8.71 3.13 -9.95
N LEU A 25 8.60 2.98 -8.63
CA LEU A 25 7.75 3.84 -7.82
C LEU A 25 8.23 5.30 -7.83
N THR A 26 9.53 5.51 -7.62
CA THR A 26 10.14 6.86 -7.65
C THR A 26 9.89 7.53 -9.00
N TYR A 27 10.14 6.82 -10.10
CA TYR A 27 9.87 7.33 -11.44
C TYR A 27 8.39 7.72 -11.62
N GLY A 28 7.46 6.87 -11.17
CA GLY A 28 6.04 7.18 -11.21
C GLY A 28 5.70 8.44 -10.39
N TYR A 29 6.21 8.55 -9.18
CA TYR A 29 5.96 9.69 -8.28
C TYR A 29 6.48 11.01 -8.85
N ASP A 30 7.68 11.02 -9.41
CA ASP A 30 8.26 12.20 -10.06
C ASP A 30 7.39 12.66 -11.24
N HIS A 31 6.86 11.72 -12.02
CA HIS A 31 5.96 12.03 -13.13
C HIS A 31 4.61 12.58 -12.67
N LEU A 32 4.00 11.99 -11.65
CA LEU A 32 2.76 12.50 -11.06
C LEU A 32 2.97 13.89 -10.47
N LYS A 33 4.11 14.11 -9.81
CA LYS A 33 4.45 15.42 -9.25
C LYS A 33 4.66 16.45 -10.35
N TYR A 34 5.41 16.11 -11.39
CA TYR A 34 5.58 16.99 -12.54
C TYR A 34 4.23 17.37 -13.16
N ALA A 35 3.35 16.39 -13.35
CA ALA A 35 2.00 16.61 -13.87
C ALA A 35 1.19 17.56 -12.98
N SER A 36 1.18 17.32 -11.66
CA SER A 36 0.44 18.14 -10.68
C SER A 36 0.82 19.64 -10.72
N VAL A 37 2.09 19.93 -11.04
CA VAL A 37 2.62 21.31 -11.05
C VAL A 37 2.44 21.97 -12.41
N HIS A 38 2.60 21.23 -13.50
CA HIS A 38 2.72 21.82 -14.84
C HIS A 38 1.45 21.69 -15.70
N HIS A 39 0.53 20.78 -15.37
CA HIS A 39 -0.67 20.54 -16.15
C HIS A 39 -1.93 20.92 -15.35
N LYS A 40 -2.58 22.01 -15.77
CA LYS A 40 -3.83 22.50 -15.14
C LYS A 40 -4.91 21.41 -15.19
N GLY A 41 -5.60 21.20 -14.07
CA GLY A 41 -6.66 20.20 -13.92
C GLY A 41 -6.18 18.76 -13.75
N SER A 42 -4.85 18.50 -13.80
CA SER A 42 -4.32 17.15 -13.58
C SER A 42 -4.60 16.62 -12.18
N THR A 43 -4.57 17.49 -11.15
CA THR A 43 -4.88 17.12 -9.77
C THR A 43 -6.30 16.62 -9.60
N ASP A 44 -7.28 17.23 -10.29
CA ASP A 44 -8.69 16.84 -10.22
C ASP A 44 -8.92 15.49 -10.91
N ILE A 45 -8.26 15.28 -12.06
CA ILE A 45 -8.26 14.00 -12.78
C ILE A 45 -7.63 12.92 -11.90
N MET A 46 -6.45 13.19 -11.32
CA MET A 46 -5.78 12.26 -10.42
C MET A 46 -6.62 11.94 -9.19
N ALA A 47 -7.27 12.94 -8.57
CA ALA A 47 -8.15 12.73 -7.43
C ALA A 47 -9.31 11.76 -7.78
N THR A 48 -9.87 11.90 -8.99
CA THR A 48 -10.93 11.00 -9.49
C THR A 48 -10.39 9.58 -9.68
N LEU A 49 -9.23 9.43 -10.32
CA LEU A 49 -8.61 8.12 -10.55
C LEU A 49 -8.21 7.43 -9.24
N LEU A 50 -7.69 8.20 -8.29
CA LEU A 50 -7.34 7.71 -6.95
C LEU A 50 -8.59 7.21 -6.21
N ALA A 51 -9.70 7.95 -6.25
CA ALA A 51 -10.96 7.51 -5.65
C ALA A 51 -11.49 6.20 -6.26
N ILE A 52 -11.34 6.01 -7.58
CA ILE A 52 -11.68 4.73 -8.25
C ILE A 52 -10.75 3.61 -7.77
N GLY A 53 -9.44 3.86 -7.73
CA GLY A 53 -8.45 2.91 -7.26
C GLY A 53 -8.67 2.47 -5.80
N GLU A 54 -9.00 3.43 -4.92
CA GLU A 54 -9.38 3.16 -3.54
C GLU A 54 -10.62 2.25 -3.45
N GLY A 55 -11.61 2.46 -4.32
CA GLY A 55 -12.79 1.60 -4.42
C GLY A 55 -12.46 0.16 -4.79
N HIS A 56 -11.57 -0.04 -5.77
CA HIS A 56 -11.09 -1.37 -6.13
C HIS A 56 -10.33 -2.03 -4.98
N MET A 57 -9.39 -1.30 -4.36
CA MET A 57 -8.63 -1.80 -3.23
C MET A 57 -9.55 -2.19 -2.06
N ALA A 58 -10.53 -1.34 -1.72
CA ALA A 58 -11.50 -1.63 -0.68
C ALA A 58 -12.28 -2.94 -0.97
N SER A 59 -12.73 -3.12 -2.21
CA SER A 59 -13.43 -4.34 -2.63
C SER A 59 -12.55 -5.60 -2.50
N GLU A 60 -11.26 -5.51 -2.83
CA GLU A 60 -10.33 -6.64 -2.69
C GLU A 60 -10.05 -6.97 -1.21
N LEU A 61 -10.01 -5.95 -0.35
CA LEU A 61 -9.80 -6.14 1.09
C LEU A 61 -11.03 -6.77 1.78
N GLU A 62 -12.24 -6.52 1.29
CA GLU A 62 -13.48 -7.13 1.81
C GLU A 62 -13.58 -8.64 1.53
N ASP A 63 -12.98 -9.13 0.44
CA ASP A 63 -13.00 -10.57 0.08
C ASP A 63 -12.32 -11.45 1.16
N GLY A 64 -11.55 -10.85 2.08
CA GLY A 64 -11.08 -11.49 3.32
C GLY A 64 -10.02 -12.60 3.15
N VAL A 65 -9.86 -13.12 1.93
CA VAL A 65 -8.86 -14.12 1.55
C VAL A 65 -7.45 -13.57 1.76
N VAL A 66 -7.17 -12.38 1.22
CA VAL A 66 -5.85 -11.74 1.33
C VAL A 66 -5.51 -11.44 2.79
N ARG A 67 -6.45 -10.87 3.55
CA ARG A 67 -6.29 -10.58 4.97
C ARG A 67 -5.90 -11.83 5.78
N SER A 68 -6.66 -12.91 5.60
CA SER A 68 -6.41 -14.16 6.33
C SER A 68 -5.08 -14.80 5.93
N ALA A 69 -4.76 -14.80 4.63
CA ALA A 69 -3.49 -15.32 4.13
C ALA A 69 -2.29 -14.54 4.65
N MET A 70 -2.35 -13.20 4.62
CA MET A 70 -1.28 -12.34 5.15
C MET A 70 -1.10 -12.53 6.65
N ALA A 71 -2.19 -12.61 7.42
CA ALA A 71 -2.11 -12.88 8.85
C ALA A 71 -1.40 -14.21 9.14
N ILE A 72 -1.71 -15.28 8.40
CA ILE A 72 -1.03 -16.57 8.53
C ILE A 72 0.47 -16.46 8.21
N ILE A 73 0.83 -15.73 7.15
CA ILE A 73 2.23 -15.52 6.76
C ILE A 73 2.99 -14.75 7.85
N PHE A 74 2.45 -13.63 8.33
CA PHE A 74 3.08 -12.84 9.39
C PHE A 74 3.13 -13.56 10.73
N GLY A 75 2.12 -14.38 11.01
CA GLY A 75 2.04 -15.26 12.18
C GLY A 75 2.88 -16.53 12.07
N LYS A 76 3.53 -16.79 10.94
CA LYS A 76 4.31 -18.02 10.67
C LYS A 76 3.50 -19.30 10.86
N GLY A 77 2.21 -19.29 10.49
CA GLY A 77 1.30 -20.43 10.61
C GLY A 77 -0.10 -20.02 11.09
N ILE A 78 -1.04 -20.98 11.09
CA ILE A 78 -2.46 -20.73 11.41
C ILE A 78 -2.63 -20.20 12.83
N GLU A 79 -1.98 -20.83 13.82
CA GLU A 79 -2.10 -20.43 15.23
C GLU A 79 -1.54 -19.02 15.48
N GLY A 80 -0.39 -18.68 14.88
CA GLY A 80 0.15 -17.33 14.95
C GLY A 80 -0.68 -16.31 14.16
N GLY A 81 -1.33 -16.73 13.07
CA GLY A 81 -2.21 -15.88 12.27
C GLY A 81 -3.46 -15.42 13.04
N ARG A 82 -3.99 -16.27 13.93
CA ARG A 82 -5.12 -15.94 14.81
C ARG A 82 -4.77 -14.97 15.93
N THR A 83 -3.49 -14.73 16.18
CA THR A 83 -2.98 -13.85 17.24
C THR A 83 -2.17 -12.72 16.61
N TYR A 84 -0.85 -12.72 16.79
CA TYR A 84 0.07 -11.67 16.35
C TYR A 84 0.00 -11.39 14.84
N GLY A 85 -0.26 -12.41 14.01
CA GLY A 85 -0.28 -12.24 12.57
C GLY A 85 -1.36 -11.28 12.08
N MET A 86 -2.55 -11.30 12.70
CA MET A 86 -3.63 -10.37 12.38
C MET A 86 -3.30 -8.95 12.83
N GLU A 87 -2.77 -8.78 14.04
CA GLU A 87 -2.31 -7.48 14.56
C GLU A 87 -1.25 -6.88 13.64
N ARG A 88 -0.27 -7.69 13.22
CA ARG A 88 0.79 -7.24 12.31
C ARG A 88 0.24 -6.84 10.94
N TYR A 89 -0.75 -7.57 10.42
CA TYR A 89 -1.42 -7.21 9.18
C TYR A 89 -2.13 -5.86 9.28
N LEU A 90 -2.94 -5.65 10.33
CA LEU A 90 -3.67 -4.40 10.53
C LEU A 90 -2.72 -3.20 10.68
N PHE A 91 -1.63 -3.37 11.43
CA PHE A 91 -0.60 -2.34 11.56
C PHE A 91 0.07 -2.01 10.22
N LEU A 92 0.39 -3.00 9.40
CA LEU A 92 0.98 -2.77 8.07
C LEU A 92 0.01 -2.06 7.12
N MET A 93 -1.28 -2.39 7.18
CA MET A 93 -2.30 -1.70 6.41
C MET A 93 -2.43 -0.23 6.82
N LYS A 94 -2.31 0.06 8.12
CA LYS A 94 -2.27 1.44 8.62
C LYS A 94 -1.06 2.20 8.10
N GLU A 95 0.15 1.66 8.27
CA GLU A 95 1.38 2.30 7.78
C GLU A 95 1.29 2.58 6.27
N PHE A 96 0.80 1.60 5.50
CA PHE A 96 0.59 1.76 4.06
C PHE A 96 -0.36 2.92 3.73
N LEU A 97 -1.48 3.04 4.45
CA LEU A 97 -2.46 4.10 4.20
C LEU A 97 -1.93 5.47 4.65
N GLU A 98 -1.16 5.54 5.72
CA GLU A 98 -0.50 6.78 6.18
C GLU A 98 0.52 7.28 5.15
N ASP A 99 1.33 6.37 4.58
CA ASP A 99 2.27 6.66 3.50
C ASP A 99 1.52 7.12 2.23
N TYR A 100 0.44 6.42 1.87
CA TYR A 100 -0.42 6.77 0.75
C TYR A 100 -1.01 8.18 0.88
N LEU A 101 -1.61 8.51 2.03
CA LEU A 101 -2.19 9.84 2.27
C LEU A 101 -1.12 10.93 2.24
N SER A 102 0.05 10.66 2.83
CA SER A 102 1.20 11.57 2.79
C SER A 102 1.66 11.84 1.35
N LEU A 103 1.70 10.80 0.51
CA LEU A 103 2.04 10.94 -0.91
C LEU A 103 0.98 11.74 -1.67
N CYS A 104 -0.32 11.47 -1.47
CA CYS A 104 -1.39 12.24 -2.08
C CYS A 104 -1.28 13.72 -1.72
N LYS A 105 -1.05 14.03 -0.44
CA LYS A 105 -0.84 15.39 0.05
C LYS A 105 0.38 16.04 -0.60
N TRP A 106 1.49 15.31 -0.75
CA TRP A 106 2.68 15.79 -1.45
C TRP A 106 2.39 16.07 -2.94
N LEU A 107 1.52 15.30 -3.59
CA LEU A 107 1.02 15.55 -4.95
C LEU A 107 0.01 16.70 -5.03
N GLY A 108 -0.38 17.31 -3.90
CA GLY A 108 -1.36 18.39 -3.84
C GLY A 108 -2.81 17.91 -3.88
N ILE A 109 -3.05 16.63 -3.56
CA ILE A 109 -4.36 16.00 -3.56
C ILE A 109 -4.68 15.59 -2.12
N ASP A 110 -5.59 16.30 -1.46
CA ASP A 110 -6.03 15.90 -0.13
C ASP A 110 -7.10 14.79 -0.24
N ARG A 111 -6.78 13.62 0.31
CA ARG A 111 -7.66 12.46 0.35
C ARG A 111 -8.15 12.14 1.77
N GLU A 112 -7.65 12.79 2.82
CA GLU A 112 -7.95 12.40 4.21
C GLU A 112 -9.46 12.43 4.52
N GLU A 113 -10.15 13.49 4.07
CA GLU A 113 -11.58 13.65 4.30
C GLU A 113 -12.44 12.70 3.44
N ASN A 114 -11.98 12.42 2.22
CA ASN A 114 -12.73 11.73 1.18
C ASN A 114 -12.18 10.33 0.87
N LEU A 115 -11.35 9.78 1.75
CA LEU A 115 -10.82 8.43 1.66
C LEU A 115 -11.98 7.44 1.67
N ASN A 116 -11.89 6.38 0.88
CA ASN A 116 -12.88 5.32 0.90
C ASN A 116 -13.18 4.85 2.35
N PRO A 117 -14.47 4.76 2.76
CA PRO A 117 -14.85 4.44 4.14
C PRO A 117 -14.25 3.13 4.67
N ILE A 118 -14.12 2.10 3.82
CA ILE A 118 -13.54 0.81 4.20
C ILE A 118 -12.07 0.99 4.53
N LEU A 119 -11.31 1.72 3.69
CA LEU A 119 -9.90 2.00 3.95
C LEU A 119 -9.71 2.81 5.23
N LYS A 120 -10.61 3.75 5.50
CA LYS A 120 -10.57 4.57 6.71
C LYS A 120 -10.62 3.74 8.00
N THR A 121 -11.32 2.60 8.01
CA THR A 121 -11.35 1.71 9.19
C THR A 121 -9.98 1.19 9.60
N TYR A 122 -9.04 1.05 8.65
CA TYR A 122 -7.69 0.57 8.95
C TYR A 122 -6.81 1.62 9.64
N LEU A 123 -7.16 2.91 9.57
CA LEU A 123 -6.44 3.98 10.27
C LEU A 123 -6.76 4.03 11.77
N GLU A 124 -7.87 3.41 12.18
CA GLU A 124 -8.35 3.37 13.56
C GLU A 124 -7.70 2.26 14.41
N HIS A 125 -6.92 1.37 13.77
CA HIS A 125 -6.18 0.28 14.40
C HIS A 125 -4.79 0.70 14.89
#